data_AF-A0A529IBB6-F1
#
_entry.id   AF-A0A529IBB6-F1
#
_cell.length_a   1.000
_cell.length_b   1.000
_cell.length_c   1.000
_cell.angle_alpha   90.00
_cell.angle_beta   90.00
_cell.angle_gamma   90.00
#
_symmetry.space_group_name_H-M   'P 1'
#
loop_
_entity.id
_entity.type
_entity.pdbx_description
1 polymer ?
#
loop_
_entity_poly.entity_id
_entity_poly.type
_entity_poly.pdbx_seq_one_letter_code
_entity_poly.pdbx_strand_id
1 'polypeptide(L)'
;GVKALLIDAGQTVIGSGHGSLDVSRPHPGWSEQDPAHWIAACEKAIAELKAAHPKELAAVKGIGLSGQMHGATLLDAGDQVLRPCILWNDTRSHVEAAALDADPRFRKLTGNIVFPGFTAPKLAWVKNNEPKIFADVAKVLLPKDFLRLWLTGEHISEMSDSAGTSWLDVG
;
A
#
# COMPACT_ATOMS: atom_id res chain seq x y z
N GLY A 1 9.79 -6.97 2.93
CA GLY A 1 9.92 -7.77 1.70
C GLY A 1 8.57 -8.33 1.29
N VAL A 2 8.47 -8.89 0.10
CA VAL A 2 7.30 -9.61 -0.40
C VAL A 2 7.49 -11.11 -0.16
N LYS A 3 6.46 -11.79 0.36
CA LYS A 3 6.42 -13.24 0.49
C LYS A 3 5.29 -13.77 -0.39
N ALA A 4 5.60 -14.74 -1.25
CA ALA A 4 4.61 -15.51 -2.00
C ALA A 4 4.44 -16.88 -1.34
N LEU A 5 3.21 -17.34 -1.16
CA LEU A 5 2.88 -18.64 -0.59
C LEU A 5 1.98 -19.41 -1.57
N LEU A 6 2.40 -20.60 -1.98
CA LEU A 6 1.63 -21.47 -2.85
C LEU A 6 0.97 -22.56 -2.02
N ILE A 7 -0.36 -22.73 -2.18
CA ILE A 7 -1.14 -23.72 -1.45
C ILE A 7 -1.99 -24.57 -2.40
N ASP A 8 -2.32 -25.80 -1.99
CA ASP A 8 -3.28 -26.65 -2.69
C ASP A 8 -4.75 -26.39 -2.24
N ALA A 9 -5.68 -27.14 -2.82
CA ALA A 9 -7.12 -27.04 -2.49
C ALA A 9 -7.45 -27.49 -1.06
N GLY A 10 -6.59 -28.28 -0.43
CA GLY A 10 -6.68 -28.67 0.99
C GLY A 10 -6.00 -27.67 1.93
N GLN A 11 -5.56 -26.51 1.41
CA GLN A 11 -4.82 -25.46 2.14
C GLN A 11 -3.43 -25.92 2.62
N THR A 12 -2.88 -27.00 2.04
CA THR A 12 -1.51 -27.44 2.33
C THR A 12 -0.53 -26.52 1.63
N VAL A 13 0.50 -26.09 2.34
CA VAL A 13 1.59 -25.29 1.76
C VAL A 13 2.46 -26.17 0.86
N ILE A 14 2.53 -25.80 -0.42
CA ILE A 14 3.40 -26.43 -1.43
C ILE A 14 4.80 -25.83 -1.33
N GLY A 15 4.90 -24.51 -1.20
CA GLY A 15 6.18 -23.80 -1.12
C GLY A 15 6.00 -22.30 -0.89
N SER A 16 7.12 -21.59 -0.73
CA SER A 16 7.15 -20.13 -0.62
C SER A 16 8.36 -19.53 -1.30
N GLY A 17 8.22 -18.31 -1.82
CA GLY A 17 9.32 -17.48 -2.33
C GLY A 17 9.38 -16.14 -1.61
N HIS A 18 10.52 -15.46 -1.71
CA HIS A 18 10.78 -14.20 -1.03
C HIS A 18 11.51 -13.16 -1.88
N GLY A 19 11.00 -11.93 -1.88
CA GLY A 19 11.69 -10.75 -2.39
C GLY A 19 12.00 -9.77 -1.27
N SER A 20 13.27 -9.41 -1.09
CA SER A 20 13.66 -8.37 -0.13
C SER A 20 13.15 -7.00 -0.55
N LEU A 21 12.88 -6.14 0.44
CA LEU A 21 12.56 -4.73 0.22
C LEU A 21 13.30 -3.90 1.26
N ASP A 22 13.86 -2.78 0.80
CA ASP A 22 14.47 -1.77 1.67
C ASP A 22 13.49 -0.65 2.00
N VAL A 23 13.83 0.16 2.99
CA VAL A 23 13.06 1.34 3.39
C VAL A 23 13.97 2.55 3.37
N SER A 24 13.61 3.57 2.59
CA SER A 24 14.29 4.86 2.56
C SER A 24 13.84 5.72 3.74
N ARG A 25 14.79 6.44 4.34
CA ARG A 25 14.55 7.39 5.43
C ARG A 25 15.28 8.71 5.15
N PRO A 26 14.78 9.54 4.21
CA PRO A 26 15.50 10.75 3.79
C PRO A 26 15.67 11.78 4.92
N HIS A 27 14.72 11.82 5.86
CA HIS A 27 14.71 12.71 7.01
C HIS A 27 14.27 11.96 8.28
N PRO A 28 14.56 12.49 9.49
CA PRO A 28 14.01 11.95 10.72
C PRO A 28 12.48 11.83 10.68
N GLY A 29 11.95 10.66 11.06
CA GLY A 29 10.52 10.37 11.02
C GLY A 29 9.96 10.00 9.64
N TRP A 30 10.76 10.07 8.58
CA TRP A 30 10.33 9.70 7.24
C TRP A 30 10.59 8.23 6.96
N SER A 31 9.65 7.58 6.27
CA SER A 31 9.71 6.18 5.90
C SER A 31 9.03 5.98 4.55
N GLU A 32 9.82 5.62 3.54
CA GLU A 32 9.39 5.60 2.14
C GLU A 32 9.84 4.34 1.40
N GLN A 33 9.05 3.97 0.39
CA GLN A 33 9.42 2.96 -0.61
C GLN A 33 9.02 3.40 -2.01
N ASP A 34 9.86 3.07 -2.99
CA ASP A 34 9.49 3.13 -4.40
C ASP A 34 8.56 1.95 -4.73
N PRO A 35 7.32 2.19 -5.21
CA PRO A 35 6.40 1.14 -5.61
C PRO A 35 6.96 0.18 -6.69
N ALA A 36 7.89 0.63 -7.53
CA ALA A 36 8.54 -0.24 -8.52
C ALA A 36 9.33 -1.39 -7.85
N HIS A 37 9.88 -1.15 -6.65
CA HIS A 37 10.56 -2.20 -5.88
C HIS A 37 9.60 -3.28 -5.40
N TRP A 38 8.32 -2.96 -5.15
CA TRP A 38 7.33 -3.96 -4.78
C TRP A 38 7.05 -4.95 -5.91
N ILE A 39 6.96 -4.44 -7.14
CA ILE A 39 6.80 -5.28 -8.34
C ILE A 39 8.02 -6.19 -8.49
N ALA A 40 9.23 -5.64 -8.49
CA ALA A 40 10.46 -6.42 -8.61
C ALA A 40 10.61 -7.49 -7.51
N ALA A 41 10.25 -7.16 -6.26
CA ALA A 41 10.27 -8.11 -5.15
C ALA A 41 9.19 -9.20 -5.31
N CYS A 42 8.02 -8.85 -5.84
CA CYS A 42 6.95 -9.81 -6.13
C CYS A 42 7.34 -10.76 -7.26
N GLU A 43 7.88 -10.24 -8.36
CA GLU A 43 8.41 -11.05 -9.47
C GLU A 43 9.48 -12.01 -8.99
N LYS A 44 10.41 -11.57 -8.13
CA LYS A 44 11.43 -12.44 -7.52
C LYS A 44 10.80 -13.56 -6.70
N ALA A 45 9.85 -13.25 -5.82
CA ALA A 45 9.18 -14.26 -5.00
C ALA A 45 8.41 -15.30 -5.85
N ILE A 46 7.76 -14.85 -6.94
CA ILE A 46 7.07 -15.72 -7.88
C ILE A 46 8.07 -16.57 -8.69
N ALA A 47 9.21 -15.99 -9.10
CA ALA A 47 10.25 -16.72 -9.83
C ALA A 47 10.86 -17.86 -9.00
N GLU A 48 11.07 -17.66 -7.70
CA GLU A 48 11.53 -18.73 -6.78
C GLU A 48 10.51 -19.88 -6.72
N LEU A 49 9.22 -19.58 -6.61
CA LEU A 49 8.15 -20.59 -6.67
C LEU A 49 8.10 -21.29 -8.03
N LYS A 50 8.30 -20.57 -9.12
CA LYS A 50 8.30 -21.13 -10.48
C LYS A 50 9.44 -22.11 -10.68
N ALA A 51 10.63 -21.80 -10.14
CA ALA A 51 11.80 -22.66 -10.24
C ALA A 51 11.63 -23.96 -9.43
N ALA A 52 11.04 -23.86 -8.23
CA ALA A 52 10.86 -25.01 -7.33
C ALA A 52 9.61 -25.86 -7.64
N HIS A 53 8.51 -25.23 -8.08
CA HIS A 53 7.19 -25.85 -8.23
C HIS A 53 6.48 -25.42 -9.54
N PRO A 54 7.09 -25.66 -10.72
CA PRO A 54 6.59 -25.11 -11.98
C PRO A 54 5.19 -25.62 -12.36
N LYS A 55 4.86 -26.88 -12.06
CA LYS A 55 3.56 -27.48 -12.42
C LYS A 55 2.45 -26.97 -11.52
N GLU A 56 2.73 -26.86 -10.23
CA GLU A 56 1.81 -26.39 -9.22
C GLU A 56 1.53 -24.89 -9.39
N LEU A 57 2.56 -24.10 -9.68
CA LEU A 57 2.38 -22.68 -9.97
C LEU A 57 1.56 -22.46 -11.25
N ALA A 58 1.79 -23.27 -12.29
CA ALA A 58 0.98 -23.20 -13.52
C ALA A 58 -0.49 -23.61 -13.31
N ALA A 59 -0.81 -24.31 -12.21
CA ALA A 59 -2.17 -24.71 -11.86
C ALA A 59 -2.91 -23.69 -10.97
N VAL A 60 -2.29 -22.55 -10.64
CA VAL A 60 -2.91 -21.49 -9.82
C VAL A 60 -4.17 -20.95 -10.51
N LYS A 61 -5.29 -20.99 -9.78
CA LYS A 61 -6.60 -20.50 -10.26
C LYS A 61 -7.02 -19.16 -9.66
N GLY A 62 -6.33 -18.70 -8.62
CA GLY A 62 -6.65 -17.47 -7.91
C GLY A 62 -5.48 -16.96 -7.10
N ILE A 63 -5.43 -15.64 -6.91
CA ILE A 63 -4.39 -14.94 -6.15
C ILE A 63 -5.07 -14.14 -5.05
N GLY A 64 -4.65 -14.38 -3.80
CA GLY A 64 -4.98 -13.53 -2.66
C GLY A 64 -3.88 -12.50 -2.45
N LEU A 65 -4.26 -11.25 -2.16
CA LEU A 65 -3.30 -10.18 -1.87
C LEU A 65 -3.42 -9.76 -0.40
N SER A 66 -2.28 -9.55 0.23
CA SER A 66 -2.12 -8.97 1.56
C SER A 66 -0.95 -7.98 1.51
N GLY A 67 -1.03 -6.89 2.26
CA GLY A 67 -0.01 -5.86 2.24
C GLY A 67 0.02 -5.05 3.52
N GLN A 68 1.11 -4.31 3.70
CA GLN A 68 1.19 -3.32 4.77
C GLN A 68 0.16 -2.21 4.56
N MET A 69 -0.56 -1.86 5.63
CA MET A 69 -1.65 -0.89 5.61
C MET A 69 -1.15 0.55 5.45
N HIS A 70 -2.09 1.48 5.28
CA HIS A 70 -1.93 2.94 5.42
C HIS A 70 -0.95 3.66 4.48
N GLY A 71 -0.20 2.94 3.64
CA GLY A 71 0.72 3.54 2.68
C GLY A 71 0.00 4.48 1.71
N ALA A 72 0.55 5.66 1.44
CA ALA A 72 -0.02 6.60 0.48
C ALA A 72 0.77 6.55 -0.85
N THR A 73 0.26 5.79 -1.81
CA THR A 73 0.82 5.73 -3.18
C THR A 73 0.03 6.67 -4.08
N LEU A 74 0.69 7.70 -4.61
CA LEU A 74 0.03 8.75 -5.39
C LEU A 74 0.28 8.53 -6.88
N LEU A 75 -0.80 8.45 -7.65
CA LEU A 75 -0.77 8.21 -9.08
C LEU A 75 -1.38 9.36 -9.85
N ASP A 76 -0.79 9.66 -11.01
CA ASP A 76 -1.36 10.59 -11.98
C ASP A 76 -2.49 9.98 -12.83
N ALA A 77 -3.00 10.75 -13.79
CA ALA A 77 -4.06 10.30 -14.68
C ALA A 77 -3.65 9.08 -15.55
N GLY A 78 -2.35 8.92 -15.84
CA GLY A 78 -1.76 7.82 -16.59
C GLY A 78 -1.18 6.70 -15.71
N ASP A 79 -1.60 6.63 -14.44
CA ASP A 79 -1.16 5.65 -13.44
C ASP A 79 0.35 5.67 -13.17
N GLN A 80 1.03 6.78 -13.43
CA GLN A 80 2.43 6.96 -13.09
C GLN A 80 2.58 7.38 -11.64
N VAL A 81 3.58 6.80 -10.96
CA VAL A 81 3.90 7.12 -9.57
C VAL A 81 4.49 8.52 -9.48
N LEU A 82 3.86 9.39 -8.70
CA LEU A 82 4.25 10.80 -8.56
C LEU A 82 5.39 11.02 -7.55
N ARG A 83 5.51 10.13 -6.56
CA ARG A 83 6.52 10.17 -5.49
C ARG A 83 6.59 8.81 -4.76
N PRO A 84 7.69 8.50 -4.03
CA PRO A 84 7.78 7.29 -3.21
C PRO A 84 6.61 7.15 -2.24
N CYS A 85 6.04 5.97 -2.05
CA CYS A 85 4.94 5.78 -1.11
C CYS A 85 5.35 6.16 0.32
N ILE A 86 4.52 6.96 1.01
CA ILE A 86 4.70 7.29 2.44
C ILE A 86 4.12 6.15 3.29
N LEU A 87 4.97 5.41 4.00
CA LEU A 87 4.60 4.18 4.68
C LEU A 87 3.88 4.41 6.02
N TRP A 88 3.34 3.34 6.60
CA TRP A 88 2.56 3.37 7.85
C TRP A 88 3.32 3.87 9.08
N ASN A 89 4.64 3.67 9.10
CA ASN A 89 5.54 4.08 10.18
C ASN A 89 6.19 5.45 9.94
N ASP A 90 5.69 6.20 8.96
CA ASP A 90 6.06 7.59 8.73
C ASP A 90 5.30 8.53 9.68
N THR A 91 5.99 9.55 10.20
CA THR A 91 5.44 10.50 11.17
C THR A 91 5.47 11.96 10.69
N ARG A 92 5.78 12.21 9.41
CA ARG A 92 5.96 13.57 8.89
C ARG A 92 4.70 14.44 8.97
N SER A 93 3.53 13.81 8.88
CA SER A 93 2.21 14.45 8.84
C SER A 93 1.57 14.62 10.22
N HIS A 94 2.36 14.69 11.30
CA HIS A 94 1.85 14.78 12.67
C HIS A 94 1.04 16.07 12.92
N VAL A 95 1.39 17.19 12.28
CA VAL A 95 0.62 18.44 12.37
C VAL A 95 -0.74 18.28 11.71
N GLU A 96 -0.77 17.73 10.49
CA GLU A 96 -2.02 17.47 9.77
C GLU A 96 -2.88 16.43 10.49
N ALA A 97 -2.27 15.36 11.02
CA ALA A 97 -2.98 14.34 11.79
C ALA A 97 -3.67 14.92 13.02
N ALA A 98 -2.98 15.76 13.80
CA ALA A 98 -3.58 16.44 14.95
C ALA A 98 -4.75 17.35 14.54
N ALA A 99 -4.62 18.07 13.42
CA ALA A 99 -5.69 18.93 12.90
C ALA A 99 -6.92 18.12 12.45
N LEU A 100 -6.72 16.97 11.78
CA LEU A 100 -7.81 16.09 11.36
C LEU A 100 -8.46 15.39 12.57
N ASP A 101 -7.67 14.95 13.56
CA ASP A 101 -8.19 14.29 14.76
C ASP A 101 -9.02 15.23 15.65
N ALA A 102 -8.70 16.53 15.64
CA ALA A 102 -9.47 17.56 16.34
C ALA A 102 -10.85 17.81 15.72
N ASP A 103 -11.08 17.41 14.46
CA ASP A 103 -12.41 17.43 13.85
C ASP A 103 -13.20 16.18 14.25
N PRO A 104 -14.29 16.33 15.04
CA PRO A 104 -15.04 15.20 15.57
C PRO A 104 -15.65 14.30 14.49
N ARG A 105 -15.78 14.79 13.25
CA ARG A 105 -16.29 13.97 12.13
C ARG A 105 -15.39 12.79 11.82
N PHE A 106 -14.07 12.93 11.93
CA PHE A 106 -13.14 11.85 11.63
C PHE A 106 -13.36 10.66 12.56
N ARG A 107 -13.39 10.90 13.87
CA ARG A 107 -13.63 9.83 14.85
C ARG A 107 -15.03 9.25 14.72
N LYS A 108 -16.02 10.10 14.45
CA LYS A 108 -17.42 9.67 14.27
C LYS A 108 -17.59 8.74 13.07
N LEU A 109 -17.00 9.07 11.92
CA LEU A 109 -17.18 8.31 10.67
C LEU A 109 -16.21 7.13 10.55
N THR A 110 -14.95 7.31 10.95
CA THR A 110 -13.89 6.32 10.73
C THR A 110 -13.69 5.39 11.92
N GLY A 111 -14.27 5.71 13.08
CA GLY A 111 -14.12 4.94 14.32
C GLY A 111 -12.72 4.97 14.94
N ASN A 112 -11.79 5.78 14.41
CA ASN A 112 -10.38 5.73 14.78
C ASN A 112 -9.81 7.11 15.13
N ILE A 113 -8.74 7.12 15.95
CA ILE A 113 -7.83 8.25 16.08
C ILE A 113 -7.13 8.48 14.74
N VAL A 114 -6.94 9.73 14.34
CA VAL A 114 -6.13 10.04 13.15
C VAL A 114 -4.65 10.12 13.52
N PHE A 115 -3.91 9.04 13.25
CA PHE A 115 -2.45 9.02 13.41
C PHE A 115 -1.73 9.53 12.15
N PRO A 116 -0.51 10.10 12.25
CA PRO A 116 0.25 10.54 11.07
C PRO A 116 0.59 9.40 10.10
N GLY A 117 0.68 8.18 10.62
CA GLY A 117 0.87 6.98 9.82
C GLY A 117 -0.31 6.61 8.93
N PHE A 118 -1.50 7.22 9.09
CA PHE A 118 -2.69 6.98 8.28
C PHE A 118 -2.70 7.80 6.98
N THR A 119 -3.52 7.40 6.00
CA THR A 119 -3.43 7.92 4.63
C THR A 119 -3.91 9.37 4.50
N ALA A 120 -5.05 9.73 5.09
CA ALA A 120 -5.61 11.07 5.01
C ALA A 120 -4.66 12.21 5.42
N PRO A 121 -3.99 12.17 6.60
CA PRO A 121 -3.09 13.25 7.00
C PRO A 121 -1.85 13.36 6.09
N LYS A 122 -1.40 12.26 5.48
CA LYS A 122 -0.29 12.30 4.51
C LYS A 122 -0.67 13.08 3.26
N LEU A 123 -1.90 12.96 2.76
CA LEU A 123 -2.35 13.75 1.61
C LEU A 123 -2.50 15.24 1.96
N ALA A 124 -2.95 15.55 3.16
CA ALA A 124 -2.96 16.93 3.64
C ALA A 124 -1.53 17.50 3.71
N TRP A 125 -0.56 16.69 4.17
CA TRP A 125 0.84 17.09 4.19
C TRP A 125 1.39 17.31 2.78
N VAL A 126 1.12 16.41 1.83
CA VAL A 126 1.54 16.56 0.42
C VAL A 126 0.91 17.81 -0.19
N LYS A 127 -0.37 18.10 0.09
CA LYS A 127 -1.01 19.35 -0.35
C LYS A 127 -0.28 20.60 0.12
N ASN A 128 0.17 20.61 1.37
CA ASN A 128 0.83 21.77 1.99
C ASN A 128 2.31 21.92 1.59
N ASN A 129 3.01 20.81 1.37
CA ASN A 129 4.48 20.79 1.20
C ASN A 129 4.91 20.51 -0.24
N GLU A 130 4.10 19.78 -1.01
CA GLU A 130 4.37 19.36 -2.38
C GLU A 130 3.17 19.69 -3.30
N PRO A 131 2.71 20.96 -3.37
CA PRO A 131 1.44 21.31 -4.02
C PRO A 131 1.39 20.99 -5.51
N LYS A 132 2.54 20.97 -6.20
CA LYS A 132 2.63 20.56 -7.60
C LYS A 132 2.31 19.07 -7.77
N ILE A 133 2.88 18.22 -6.90
CA ILE A 133 2.57 16.79 -6.89
C ILE A 133 1.10 16.59 -6.54
N PHE A 134 0.59 17.29 -5.53
CA PHE A 134 -0.82 17.19 -5.14
C PHE A 134 -1.78 17.53 -6.29
N ALA A 135 -1.45 18.53 -7.11
CA ALA A 135 -2.26 18.94 -8.25
C ALA A 135 -2.40 17.85 -9.33
N ASP A 136 -1.41 16.98 -9.46
CA ASP A 136 -1.38 15.90 -10.45
C ASP A 136 -1.99 14.58 -9.93
N VAL A 137 -2.37 14.51 -8.65
CA VAL A 137 -2.95 13.29 -8.05
C VAL A 137 -4.32 13.01 -8.65
N ALA A 138 -4.42 11.91 -9.40
CA ALA A 138 -5.68 11.39 -9.92
C ALA A 138 -6.19 10.18 -9.10
N LYS A 139 -5.28 9.37 -8.53
CA LYS A 139 -5.64 8.24 -7.66
C LYS A 139 -4.70 8.12 -6.48
N VAL A 140 -5.23 7.59 -5.38
CA VAL A 140 -4.46 7.21 -4.20
C VAL A 140 -4.74 5.75 -3.89
N LEU A 141 -3.69 4.93 -3.89
CA LEU A 141 -3.79 3.49 -3.63
C LEU A 141 -2.94 3.11 -2.41
N LEU A 142 -3.43 2.14 -1.63
CA LEU A 142 -2.64 1.48 -0.61
C LEU A 142 -1.61 0.54 -1.27
N PRO A 143 -0.54 0.12 -0.57
CA PRO A 143 0.53 -0.68 -1.18
C PRO A 143 0.05 -1.97 -1.84
N LYS A 144 -0.92 -2.67 -1.22
CA LYS A 144 -1.56 -3.85 -1.80
C LYS A 144 -2.30 -3.53 -3.10
N ASP A 145 -2.99 -2.40 -3.14
CA ASP A 145 -3.87 -2.03 -4.25
C ASP A 145 -3.08 -1.52 -5.44
N PHE A 146 -1.90 -0.92 -5.22
CA PHE A 146 -0.95 -0.63 -6.30
C PHE A 146 -0.46 -1.94 -6.96
N LEU A 147 -0.15 -2.97 -6.16
CA LEU A 147 0.26 -4.27 -6.71
C LEU A 147 -0.91 -4.95 -7.45
N ARG A 148 -2.15 -4.74 -7.01
CA ARG A 148 -3.34 -5.15 -7.77
C ARG A 148 -3.45 -4.42 -9.11
N LEU A 149 -3.26 -3.11 -9.14
CA LEU A 149 -3.29 -2.32 -10.39
C LEU A 149 -2.30 -2.89 -11.41
N TRP A 150 -1.08 -3.25 -10.98
CA TRP A 150 -0.11 -3.93 -11.85
C TRP A 150 -0.59 -5.31 -12.33
N LEU A 151 -1.22 -6.11 -11.46
CA LEU A 151 -1.69 -7.46 -11.80
C LEU A 151 -2.94 -7.47 -12.69
N THR A 152 -3.86 -6.52 -12.53
CA THR A 152 -5.20 -6.61 -13.12
C THR A 152 -5.59 -5.40 -13.97
N GLY A 153 -4.88 -4.27 -13.85
CA GLY A 153 -5.26 -3.01 -14.49
C GLY A 153 -6.43 -2.29 -13.81
N GLU A 154 -6.89 -2.73 -12.64
CA GLU A 154 -8.05 -2.17 -11.95
C GLU A 154 -7.70 -1.45 -10.63
N HIS A 155 -8.38 -0.33 -10.37
CA HIS A 155 -8.22 0.47 -9.13
C HIS A 155 -9.19 0.00 -8.04
N ILE A 156 -8.86 -1.11 -7.37
CA ILE A 156 -9.74 -1.72 -6.35
C ILE A 156 -9.01 -1.91 -5.02
N SER A 157 -9.61 -1.39 -3.95
CA SER A 157 -9.31 -1.76 -2.56
C SER A 157 -10.43 -2.62 -1.97
N GLU A 158 -10.12 -3.32 -0.88
CA GLU A 158 -11.13 -3.94 -0.02
C GLU A 158 -11.33 -3.12 1.27
N MET A 159 -12.40 -3.42 2.00
CA MET A 159 -12.90 -2.65 3.15
C MET A 159 -11.90 -2.53 4.31
N SER A 160 -11.22 -3.61 4.69
CA SER A 160 -10.34 -3.67 5.86
C SER A 160 -9.11 -2.75 5.72
N ASP A 161 -8.50 -2.73 4.54
CA ASP A 161 -7.34 -1.89 4.25
C ASP A 161 -7.79 -0.43 4.05
N SER A 162 -8.90 -0.21 3.32
CA SER A 162 -9.49 1.12 3.13
C SER A 162 -10.00 1.76 4.43
N ALA A 163 -10.43 0.98 5.43
CA ALA A 163 -10.77 1.50 6.75
C ALA A 163 -9.57 2.19 7.43
N GLY A 164 -8.34 1.75 7.13
CA GLY A 164 -7.11 2.36 7.60
C GLY A 164 -6.75 3.70 6.94
N THR A 165 -7.54 4.20 6.00
CA THR A 165 -7.23 5.45 5.28
C THR A 165 -7.65 6.72 6.01
N SER A 166 -8.57 6.61 6.98
CA SER A 166 -9.34 7.72 7.56
C SER A 166 -10.25 8.46 6.57
N TRP A 167 -10.64 7.83 5.46
CA TRP A 167 -11.70 8.32 4.57
C TRP A 167 -12.97 7.48 4.57
N LEU A 168 -12.86 6.20 4.95
CA LEU A 168 -13.99 5.27 4.92
C LEU A 168 -14.93 5.52 6.11
N ASP A 169 -16.23 5.57 5.81
CA ASP A 169 -17.29 5.44 6.82
C ASP A 169 -17.39 3.96 7.21
N VAL A 170 -17.10 3.64 8.47
CA VAL A 170 -17.04 2.25 8.95
C VAL A 170 -18.34 1.74 9.58
N GLY A 171 -19.38 2.58 9.63
CA GLY A 171 -20.70 2.22 10.17
C GLY A 171 -21.06 2.91 11.48
#